data_AF-A0A3C7W4Z8-F1
#
_entry.id   AF-A0A3C7W4Z8-F1
#
_cell.length_a   1.000
_cell.length_b   1.000
_cell.length_c   1.000
_cell.angle_alpha   90.00
_cell.angle_beta   90.00
_cell.angle_gamma   90.00
#
_symmetry.space_group_name_H-M   'P 1'
#
loop_
_entity.id
_entity.type
_entity.pdbx_description
1 polymer ?
#
loop_
_entity_poly.entity_id
_entity_poly.type
_entity_poly.pdbx_seq_one_letter_code
_entity_poly.pdbx_strand_id
1 'polypeptide(L)'
;SAAALAEDGELYLRLARLHMDANAWAAAEEAAGLAIERGGLREEGQAWLVRGMAAARREQFRSARDYFTEAAQHRDAARYAAQWLAWIDSEAEAARQRQQLGS
;
A
#
# COMPACT_ATOMS: atom_id res chain seq x y z
N SER A 1 14.06 -22.68 -20.36
CA SER A 1 12.65 -23.07 -20.14
C SER A 1 11.86 -21.83 -19.79
N ALA A 2 10.75 -21.55 -20.48
CA ALA A 2 9.87 -20.39 -20.20
C ALA A 2 9.03 -20.54 -18.92
N ALA A 3 9.34 -21.55 -18.10
CA ALA A 3 9.02 -21.61 -16.68
C ALA A 3 10.21 -21.04 -15.89
N ALA A 4 10.64 -19.84 -16.29
CA ALA A 4 11.50 -19.01 -15.49
C ALA A 4 10.83 -18.79 -14.14
N LEU A 5 11.65 -18.71 -13.08
CA LEU A 5 11.25 -18.35 -11.73
C LEU A 5 10.13 -17.30 -11.78
N ALA A 6 9.10 -17.43 -10.95
CA ALA A 6 8.18 -16.32 -10.71
C ALA A 6 9.04 -15.06 -10.58
N GLU A 7 8.84 -14.08 -11.46
CA GLU A 7 9.65 -12.85 -11.45
C GLU A 7 9.67 -12.37 -10.01
N ASP A 8 10.87 -12.16 -9.43
CA ASP A 8 11.06 -12.12 -7.97
C ASP A 8 10.04 -11.20 -7.26
N GLY A 9 9.60 -10.13 -7.93
CA GLY A 9 8.54 -9.26 -7.44
C GLY A 9 7.17 -9.93 -7.22
N GLU A 10 6.71 -10.81 -8.11
CA GLU A 10 5.42 -11.52 -7.96
C GLU A 10 5.42 -12.44 -6.74
N LEU A 11 6.58 -13.04 -6.41
CA LEU A 11 6.74 -13.82 -5.19
C LEU A 11 6.59 -12.94 -3.95
N TYR A 12 7.24 -11.79 -3.93
CA TYR A 12 7.15 -10.84 -2.82
C TYR A 12 5.75 -10.20 -2.70
N LEU A 13 5.06 -9.94 -3.81
CA LEU A 13 3.68 -9.44 -3.78
C LEU A 13 2.74 -10.47 -3.15
N ARG A 14 2.92 -11.76 -3.48
CA ARG A 14 2.16 -12.83 -2.85
C ARG A 14 2.46 -12.91 -1.35
N LEU A 15 3.73 -12.78 -0.95
CA LEU A 15 4.12 -12.74 0.45
C LEU A 15 3.50 -11.55 1.19
N ALA A 16 3.49 -10.37 0.58
CA ALA A 16 2.88 -9.17 1.14
C ALA A 16 1.39 -9.35 1.40
N ARG A 17 0.65 -9.96 0.45
CA ARG A 17 -0.77 -10.29 0.60
C ARG A 17 -1.03 -11.27 1.75
N LEU A 18 -0.20 -12.31 1.88
CA LEU A 18 -0.29 -13.24 3.02
C LEU A 18 -0.04 -12.54 4.36
N HIS A 19 0.93 -11.63 4.42
CA HIS A 19 1.16 -10.83 5.61
C HIS A 19 0.00 -9.88 5.91
N MET A 20 -0.63 -9.28 4.90
CA MET A 20 -1.85 -8.48 5.09
C MET A 20 -2.98 -9.30 5.68
N ASP A 21 -3.24 -10.49 5.13
CA ASP A 21 -4.31 -11.39 5.62
C ASP A 21 -4.04 -11.83 7.06
N ALA A 22 -2.77 -11.99 7.44
CA ALA A 22 -2.33 -12.30 8.80
C ALA A 22 -2.26 -11.07 9.73
N ASN A 23 -2.65 -9.88 9.29
CA ASN A 23 -2.52 -8.61 10.01
C ASN A 23 -1.06 -8.26 10.40
N ALA A 24 -0.08 -8.84 9.73
CA ALA A 24 1.35 -8.58 9.94
C ALA A 24 1.78 -7.33 9.15
N TRP A 25 1.27 -6.17 9.54
CA TRP A 25 1.36 -4.93 8.75
C TRP A 25 2.78 -4.52 8.38
N ALA A 26 3.72 -4.56 9.33
CA ALA A 26 5.11 -4.20 9.05
C ALA A 26 5.76 -5.14 8.02
N ALA A 27 5.50 -6.44 8.14
CA ALA A 27 6.00 -7.44 7.20
C ALA A 27 5.32 -7.33 5.83
N ALA A 28 4.04 -6.97 5.79
CA ALA A 28 3.31 -6.72 4.55
C ALA A 28 3.88 -5.50 3.79
N GLU A 29 4.17 -4.42 4.51
CA GLU A 29 4.77 -3.22 3.95
C GLU A 29 6.17 -3.48 3.38
N GLU A 30 7.01 -4.21 4.13
CA GLU A 30 8.36 -4.60 3.69
C GLU A 30 8.32 -5.51 2.47
N ALA A 31 7.51 -6.57 2.50
CA ALA A 31 7.37 -7.49 1.38
C ALA A 31 6.81 -6.79 0.13
N ALA A 32 5.86 -5.87 0.27
CA ALA A 32 5.35 -5.08 -0.85
C ALA A 32 6.44 -4.15 -1.42
N GLY A 33 7.28 -3.57 -0.56
CA GLY A 33 8.44 -2.79 -0.99
C GLY A 33 9.44 -3.62 -1.80
N LEU A 34 9.77 -4.83 -1.31
CA LEU A 34 10.62 -5.77 -2.04
C LEU A 34 9.98 -6.18 -3.38
N ALA A 35 8.66 -6.35 -3.43
CA ALA A 35 7.96 -6.65 -4.68
C ALA A 35 8.20 -5.58 -5.75
N ILE A 36 8.08 -4.31 -5.36
CA ILE A 36 8.30 -3.16 -6.23
C ILE A 36 9.77 -3.07 -6.66
N GLU A 37 10.70 -3.18 -5.71
CA GLU A 37 12.15 -3.07 -5.97
C GLU A 37 12.66 -4.16 -6.93
N ARG A 38 12.10 -5.36 -6.83
CA ARG A 38 12.47 -6.50 -7.69
C ARG A 38 11.84 -6.42 -9.08
N GLY A 39 10.76 -5.65 -9.24
CA GLY A 39 10.05 -5.49 -10.50
C GLY A 39 9.46 -6.80 -11.03
N GLY A 40 9.14 -6.84 -12.32
CA GLY A 40 8.49 -8.01 -12.92
C GLY A 40 7.06 -8.22 -12.40
N LEU A 41 6.34 -7.13 -12.15
CA LEU A 41 4.99 -7.15 -11.62
C LEU A 41 3.99 -6.95 -12.76
N ARG A 42 3.04 -7.88 -12.90
CA ARG A 42 1.86 -7.67 -13.76
C ARG A 42 0.85 -6.72 -13.10
N GLU A 43 0.87 -6.66 -11.77
CA GLU A 43 -0.03 -5.88 -10.93
C GLU A 43 0.77 -4.91 -10.03
N GLU A 44 1.61 -4.07 -10.63
CA GLU A 44 2.46 -3.12 -9.88
C GLU A 44 1.65 -2.17 -9.01
N GLY A 45 0.48 -1.71 -9.50
CA GLY A 45 -0.44 -0.90 -8.71
C GLY A 45 -0.92 -1.61 -7.46
N GLN A 46 -1.16 -2.92 -7.52
CA GLN A 46 -1.54 -3.71 -6.36
C GLN A 46 -0.42 -3.81 -5.31
N ALA A 47 0.85 -3.85 -5.72
CA ALA A 47 1.96 -3.84 -4.76
C ALA A 47 2.00 -2.52 -3.99
N TRP A 48 1.87 -1.38 -4.68
CA TRP A 48 1.76 -0.08 -4.04
C TRP A 48 0.52 0.04 -3.15
N LEU A 49 -0.62 -0.50 -3.58
CA LEU A 49 -1.86 -0.49 -2.81
C LEU A 49 -1.72 -1.29 -1.51
N VAL A 50 -1.14 -2.49 -1.57
CA VAL A 50 -0.86 -3.32 -0.38
C VAL A 50 0.07 -2.59 0.58
N ARG A 51 1.14 -1.97 0.07
CA ARG A 51 2.09 -1.19 0.88
C ARG A 51 1.40 -0.01 1.57
N GLY A 52 0.54 0.73 0.86
CA GLY A 52 -0.24 1.83 1.40
C GLY A 52 -1.21 1.38 2.49
N MET A 53 -1.94 0.28 2.28
CA MET A 53 -2.86 -0.27 3.27
C MET A 53 -2.13 -0.72 4.54
N ALA A 54 -0.98 -1.37 4.40
CA ALA A 54 -0.14 -1.78 5.52
C ALA A 54 0.34 -0.59 6.36
N ALA A 55 0.85 0.46 5.70
CA ALA A 55 1.27 1.70 6.37
C ALA A 55 0.08 2.40 7.06
N ALA A 56 -1.09 2.45 6.43
CA ALA A 56 -2.30 3.03 7.02
C ALA A 56 -2.76 2.28 8.27
N ARG A 57 -2.68 0.93 8.28
CA ARG A 57 -2.99 0.11 9.47
C ARG A 57 -2.04 0.36 10.64
N ARG A 58 -0.88 0.96 10.38
CA ARG A 58 0.11 1.39 11.37
C ARG A 58 0.02 2.89 11.69
N GLU A 59 -1.04 3.56 11.24
CA GLU A 59 -1.26 5.00 11.40
C GLU A 59 -0.16 5.88 10.78
N GLN A 60 0.63 5.32 9.85
CA GLN A 60 1.68 6.04 9.11
C GLN A 60 1.07 6.76 7.91
N PHE A 61 0.13 7.67 8.16
CA PHE A 61 -0.71 8.27 7.13
C PHE A 61 0.04 9.06 6.05
N ARG A 62 1.19 9.65 6.39
CA ARG A 62 2.06 10.32 5.41
C ARG A 62 2.58 9.31 4.37
N SER A 63 3.24 8.25 4.83
CA SER A 63 3.77 7.19 3.97
C SER A 63 2.64 6.51 3.20
N ALA A 64 1.51 6.22 3.86
CA ALA A 64 0.36 5.62 3.21
C ALA A 64 -0.17 6.48 2.05
N ARG A 65 -0.28 7.80 2.24
CA ARG A 65 -0.68 8.75 1.20
C ARG A 65 0.29 8.75 0.02
N ASP A 66 1.59 8.71 0.28
CA ASP A 66 2.60 8.67 -0.79
C ASP A 66 2.47 7.36 -1.58
N TYR A 67 2.33 6.21 -0.91
CA TYR A 67 2.13 4.92 -1.57
C TYR A 67 0.81 4.82 -2.34
N PHE A 68 -0.29 5.37 -1.82
CA PHE A 68 -1.53 5.43 -2.57
C PHE A 68 -1.48 6.39 -3.76
N THR A 69 -0.64 7.44 -3.69
CA THR A 69 -0.39 8.32 -4.82
C THR A 69 0.35 7.58 -5.95
N GLU A 70 1.34 6.75 -5.61
CA GLU A 70 1.97 5.84 -6.56
C GLU A 70 0.95 4.84 -7.13
N ALA A 71 0.19 4.15 -6.27
CA ALA A 71 -0.85 3.21 -6.69
C ALA A 71 -1.89 3.84 -7.63
N ALA A 72 -2.19 5.13 -7.45
CA ALA A 72 -3.15 5.87 -8.29
C ALA A 72 -2.71 6.04 -9.75
N GLN A 73 -1.40 5.97 -10.02
CA GLN A 73 -0.85 6.06 -11.38
C GLN A 73 -1.05 4.78 -12.18
N HIS A 74 -1.33 3.66 -11.53
CA HIS A 74 -1.51 2.36 -12.17
C HIS A 74 -3.00 2.02 -12.37
N ARG A 75 -3.36 1.63 -13.60
CA ARG A 75 -4.76 1.38 -13.99
C ARG A 75 -5.45 0.29 -13.17
N ASP A 76 -4.69 -0.72 -12.72
CA ASP A 76 -5.15 -1.85 -11.90
C ASP A 76 -5.46 -1.48 -10.44
N ALA A 77 -4.97 -0.34 -9.96
CA ALA A 77 -5.17 0.11 -8.57
C ALA A 77 -5.82 1.49 -8.43
N ALA A 78 -5.88 2.30 -9.49
CA ALA A 78 -6.31 3.70 -9.46
C ALA A 78 -7.62 3.95 -8.70
N ARG A 79 -8.64 3.14 -8.97
CA ARG A 79 -9.95 3.29 -8.30
C ARG A 79 -9.87 3.04 -6.79
N TYR A 80 -9.11 2.04 -6.35
CA TYR A 80 -8.98 1.72 -4.94
C TYR A 80 -8.07 2.71 -4.22
N ALA A 81 -6.97 3.10 -4.87
CA ALA A 81 -6.07 4.12 -4.37
C ALA A 81 -6.79 5.46 -4.12
N ALA A 82 -7.64 5.90 -5.04
CA ALA A 82 -8.44 7.12 -4.88
C ALA A 82 -9.37 7.08 -3.66
N GLN A 83 -9.98 5.93 -3.38
CA GLN A 83 -10.83 5.75 -2.19
C GLN A 83 -10.01 5.85 -0.89
N TRP A 84 -8.83 5.25 -0.87
CA TRP A 84 -7.93 5.33 0.28
C TRP A 84 -7.39 6.74 0.52
N LEU A 85 -7.03 7.47 -0.54
CA LEU A 85 -6.60 8.87 -0.45
C LEU A 85 -7.71 9.75 0.13
N ALA A 86 -8.94 9.62 -0.36
CA ALA A 86 -10.09 10.35 0.17
C ALA A 86 -10.33 10.06 1.66
N TRP A 87 -10.20 8.80 2.08
CA TRP A 87 -10.31 8.42 3.49
C TRP A 87 -9.20 9.04 4.35
N ILE A 88 -7.93 8.97 3.92
CA ILE A 88 -6.80 9.59 4.66
C ILE A 88 -7.01 11.09 4.83
N ASP A 89 -7.44 11.78 3.76
CA ASP A 89 -7.68 13.23 3.82
C ASP A 89 -8.79 13.56 4.84
N SER A 90 -9.83 12.73 4.93
CA SER A 90 -10.89 12.89 5.93
C SER A 90 -10.42 12.65 7.37
N GLU A 91 -9.54 11.66 7.60
CA GLU A 91 -8.96 11.39 8.92
C GLU A 91 -8.03 12.53 9.37
N ALA A 92 -7.24 13.06 8.44
CA ALA A 92 -6.36 14.20 8.71
C ALA A 92 -7.16 15.44 9.12
N GLU A 93 -8.29 15.69 8.46
CA GLU A 93 -9.18 16.80 8.78
C GLU A 93 -9.86 16.61 10.15
N ALA A 94 -10.38 15.42 10.43
CA ALA A 94 -10.95 15.09 11.74
C ALA A 94 -9.92 15.25 12.88
N ALA A 95 -8.66 14.86 12.65
CA ALA A 95 -7.59 15.03 13.62
C ALA A 95 -7.30 16.51 13.94
N ARG A 96 -7.29 17.39 12.92
CA ARG A 96 -7.11 18.85 13.11
C ARG A 96 -8.25 19.45 13.92
N GLN A 97 -9.49 19.07 13.62
CA GLN A 97 -10.66 19.59 14.33
C GLN A 97 -10.67 19.16 15.81
N ARG A 98 -10.28 17.91 16.10
CA ARG A 98 -10.12 17.44 17.49
C ARG A 98 -9.08 18.24 18.28
N GLN A 99 -8.00 18.68 17.64
CA GLN A 99 -6.98 19.50 18.30
C GLN A 99 -7.46 20.93 18.59
N GLN A 100 -8.31 21.51 17.75
CA GLN A 100 -8.84 22.87 17.92
C GLN A 100 -9.95 22.97 18.99
N LEU A 101 -10.68 21.88 19.25
CA LEU A 101 -11.73 21.84 20.27
C LEU A 101 -11.20 21.54 21.68
N GLY A 102 -9.95 21.09 21.78
CA GLY A 102 -9.28 20.80 23.06
C GLY A 102 -8.41 21.94 23.61
N SER A 103 -8.32 23.07 22.90
CA SER A 103 -7.55 24.27 23.24
C SER A 103 -8.46 25.42 23.66
#